data_AF-A0A9E0F638-F1
#
_entry.id   AF-A0A9E0F638-F1
#
_cell.length_a   1.000
_cell.length_b   1.000
_cell.length_c   1.000
_cell.angle_alpha   90.00
_cell.angle_beta   90.00
_cell.angle_gamma   90.00
#
_symmetry.space_group_name_H-M   'P 1'
#
loop_
_entity.id
_entity.type
_entity.pdbx_description
1 polymer ?
#
loop_
_entity_poly.entity_id
_entity_poly.type
_entity_poly.pdbx_seq_one_letter_code
_entity_poly.pdbx_strand_id
1 'polypeptide(L)'
;MRSFVFLTFTLLLCVIVTDSCKHEYEETAFSDEGITLRLRWNPSYTGETAADAEIALKWTISYLGAELPKGSFARTVKWEDDRIMLVNLSQAGFSKKAEVLLLKLVQLLKMSQEYTVNKSIDLGRFISLTIGSSHHYYQITDVAPQYSSYRSNFIFDINRYALTSSTISIEQRMIEAGISNVLSLPAFIAHEGRGSLANGTFNVKEQEVIDVMRNGQVRVAIYKADGGTLDEAADTTVSLGGKPAKCLWCHELYFNPSFSINTTNVPGYYTFQQFQQTVANSMSILNQYRSQLNGDIDFAQLQEHAKMEITYISFMEPSANRLALEWNKSIEEVKTIMAGLPTHIYPEFPFLGQLYYRSDADARSAYTTVKVPDSIREKSNYEPDLLK
;
A
#
# COMPACT_ATOMS: atom_id res chain seq x y z
N MET A 1 16.99 -59.37 -34.75
CA MET A 1 17.92 -58.40 -34.12
C MET A 1 17.62 -56.93 -34.43
N ARG A 2 17.19 -56.54 -35.64
CA ARG A 2 16.88 -55.12 -35.96
C ARG A 2 15.63 -54.54 -35.27
N SER A 3 14.60 -55.36 -35.01
CA SER A 3 13.36 -54.89 -34.37
C SER A 3 13.47 -54.68 -32.84
N PHE A 4 14.45 -55.30 -32.19
CA PHE A 4 14.63 -55.18 -30.74
C PHE A 4 15.36 -53.88 -30.36
N VAL A 5 16.26 -53.40 -31.23
CA VAL A 5 17.01 -52.15 -31.03
C VAL A 5 16.11 -50.92 -31.19
N PHE A 6 15.12 -50.99 -32.09
CA PHE A 6 14.16 -49.90 -32.28
C PHE A 6 13.21 -49.74 -31.09
N LEU A 7 12.74 -50.84 -30.50
CA LEU A 7 11.84 -50.79 -29.34
C LEU A 7 12.52 -50.19 -28.10
N THR A 8 13.81 -50.48 -27.90
CA THR A 8 14.60 -49.89 -26.80
C THR A 8 14.91 -48.41 -27.01
N PHE A 9 15.08 -47.95 -28.26
CA PHE A 9 15.35 -46.53 -28.55
C PHE A 9 14.10 -45.66 -28.40
N THR A 10 12.91 -46.19 -28.76
CA THR A 10 11.65 -45.46 -28.58
C THR A 10 11.23 -45.38 -27.10
N LEU A 11 11.50 -46.40 -26.29
CA LEU A 11 11.23 -46.35 -24.85
C LEU A 11 12.14 -45.36 -24.12
N LEU A 12 13.41 -45.25 -24.51
CA LEU A 12 14.36 -44.31 -23.91
C LEU A 12 14.01 -42.84 -24.25
N LEU A 13 13.49 -42.59 -25.46
CA LEU A 13 13.03 -41.24 -25.85
C LEU A 13 11.74 -40.83 -25.12
N CYS A 14 10.81 -41.76 -24.86
CA CYS A 14 9.60 -41.47 -24.09
C CYS A 14 9.89 -41.13 -22.62
N VAL A 15 10.92 -41.73 -22.01
CA VAL A 15 11.33 -41.41 -20.64
C VAL A 15 11.97 -40.01 -20.56
N ILE A 16 12.76 -39.61 -21.56
CA ILE A 16 13.41 -38.29 -21.58
C ILE A 16 12.40 -37.16 -21.85
N VAL A 17 11.31 -37.42 -22.57
CA VAL A 17 10.27 -36.40 -22.85
C VAL A 17 9.29 -36.23 -21.68
N THR A 18 9.09 -37.25 -20.83
CA THR A 18 8.23 -37.11 -19.64
C THR A 18 8.91 -36.44 -18.45
N ASP A 19 10.23 -36.31 -18.45
CA ASP A 19 10.98 -35.58 -17.40
C ASP A 19 11.22 -34.11 -17.72
N SER A 20 10.99 -33.67 -18.97
CA SER A 20 11.21 -32.28 -19.39
C SER A 20 10.00 -31.34 -19.13
N CYS A 21 8.94 -31.84 -18.49
CA CYS A 21 7.72 -31.08 -18.17
C CYS A 21 7.24 -31.31 -16.73
N LYS A 22 8.17 -31.36 -15.79
CA LYS A 22 7.88 -31.04 -14.39
C LYS A 22 8.78 -29.88 -13.98
N HIS A 23 8.33 -28.65 -14.24
CA HIS A 23 8.68 -27.57 -13.33
C HIS A 23 7.93 -27.88 -12.02
N GLU A 24 8.49 -28.79 -11.22
CA GLU A 24 8.28 -28.71 -9.79
C GLU A 24 8.79 -27.32 -9.40
N TYR A 25 7.86 -26.49 -8.95
CA TYR A 25 8.20 -25.31 -8.17
C TYR A 25 8.97 -25.87 -6.97
N GLU A 26 10.30 -25.89 -7.05
CA GLU A 26 11.12 -26.14 -5.88
C GLU A 26 10.70 -25.05 -4.88
N GLU A 27 10.02 -25.48 -3.81
CA GLU A 27 10.01 -24.74 -2.55
C GLU A 27 11.47 -24.50 -2.22
N THR A 28 11.95 -23.31 -2.58
CA THR A 28 13.31 -22.89 -2.27
C THR A 28 13.46 -22.96 -0.77
N ALA A 29 14.26 -23.93 -0.33
CA ALA A 29 14.56 -24.15 1.07
C ALA A 29 15.00 -22.82 1.69
N PHE A 30 14.21 -22.38 2.66
CA PHE A 30 14.38 -21.14 3.40
C PHE A 30 15.78 -21.11 4.02
N SER A 31 16.62 -20.15 3.63
CA SER A 31 17.86 -19.90 4.37
C SER A 31 17.51 -19.25 5.72
N ASP A 32 18.21 -19.65 6.78
CA ASP A 32 18.06 -19.15 8.16
C ASP A 32 18.38 -17.64 8.33
N GLU A 33 18.59 -16.88 7.25
CA GLU A 33 18.96 -15.46 7.29
C GLU A 33 17.79 -14.49 7.54
N GLY A 34 16.55 -15.00 7.68
CA GLY A 34 15.36 -14.19 7.87
C GLY A 34 14.99 -13.36 6.62
N ILE A 35 14.01 -12.46 6.77
CA ILE A 35 13.48 -11.63 5.67
C ILE A 35 14.32 -10.36 5.56
N THR A 36 15.52 -10.48 4.97
CA THR A 36 16.50 -9.39 4.91
C THR A 36 16.58 -8.71 3.55
N LEU A 37 16.65 -7.38 3.53
CA LEU A 37 16.83 -6.57 2.31
C LEU A 37 17.69 -5.34 2.61
N ARG A 38 18.58 -4.99 1.68
CA ARG A 38 19.28 -3.69 1.71
C ARG A 38 18.44 -2.66 0.98
N LEU A 39 18.03 -1.61 1.69
CA LEU A 39 17.32 -0.46 1.14
C LEU A 39 18.25 0.73 1.04
N ARG A 40 18.25 1.40 -0.11
CA ARG A 40 19.00 2.63 -0.34
C ARG A 40 18.08 3.84 -0.24
N TRP A 41 18.47 4.79 0.58
CA TRP A 41 17.90 6.12 0.63
C TRP A 41 18.60 7.04 -0.36
N ASN A 42 17.81 7.69 -1.23
CA ASN A 42 18.27 8.74 -2.14
C ASN A 42 17.53 10.04 -1.76
N PRO A 43 18.20 10.98 -1.06
CA PRO A 43 17.60 12.26 -0.70
C PRO A 43 16.98 12.96 -1.91
N SER A 44 15.78 13.47 -1.72
CA SER A 44 14.90 13.97 -2.77
C SER A 44 14.88 15.49 -2.85
N TYR A 45 15.11 16.15 -1.72
CA TYR A 45 15.14 17.61 -1.59
C TYR A 45 16.17 18.06 -0.57
N THR A 46 16.57 19.33 -0.63
CA THR A 46 17.52 19.92 0.31
C THR A 46 16.94 19.91 1.72
N GLY A 47 17.67 19.30 2.66
CA GLY A 47 17.27 19.22 4.06
C GLY A 47 16.54 17.94 4.45
N GLU A 48 16.29 17.01 3.51
CA GLU A 48 15.90 15.64 3.87
C GLU A 48 17.07 14.93 4.57
N THR A 49 16.78 14.25 5.67
CA THR A 49 17.77 13.60 6.55
C THR A 49 17.59 12.08 6.59
N ALA A 50 18.62 11.36 7.05
CA ALA A 50 18.52 9.92 7.29
C ALA A 50 17.40 9.57 8.29
N ALA A 51 17.16 10.44 9.28
CA ALA A 51 16.06 10.28 10.23
C ALA A 51 14.68 10.38 9.54
N ASP A 52 14.51 11.24 8.53
CA ASP A 52 13.29 11.29 7.74
C ASP A 52 13.04 9.96 7.00
N ALA A 53 14.11 9.35 6.45
CA ALA A 53 14.05 8.05 5.78
C ALA A 53 13.72 6.91 6.75
N GLU A 54 14.28 6.92 7.97
CA GLU A 54 13.91 5.96 9.02
C GLU A 54 12.45 6.09 9.42
N ILE A 55 11.95 7.32 9.60
CA ILE A 55 10.54 7.58 9.91
C ILE A 55 9.66 7.06 8.79
N ALA A 56 9.98 7.37 7.52
CA ALA A 56 9.26 6.87 6.36
C ALA A 56 9.17 5.34 6.34
N LEU A 57 10.28 4.63 6.58
CA LEU A 57 10.31 3.17 6.63
C LEU A 57 9.55 2.60 7.85
N LYS A 58 9.70 3.22 9.03
CA LYS A 58 8.98 2.83 10.26
C LYS A 58 7.47 2.87 10.04
N TRP A 59 6.98 3.97 9.46
CA TRP A 59 5.57 4.14 9.13
C TRP A 59 5.11 3.18 8.04
N THR A 60 5.92 2.95 7.01
CA THR A 60 5.64 1.94 5.97
C THR A 60 5.42 0.55 6.60
N ILE A 61 6.36 0.10 7.42
CA ILE A 61 6.30 -1.21 8.09
C ILE A 61 5.07 -1.30 8.99
N SER A 62 4.74 -0.23 9.71
CA SER A 62 3.53 -0.17 10.54
C SER A 62 2.25 -0.24 9.70
N TYR A 63 2.12 0.54 8.62
CA TYR A 63 0.96 0.51 7.74
C TYR A 63 0.73 -0.85 7.06
N LEU A 64 1.79 -1.65 6.92
CA LEU A 64 1.70 -3.03 6.45
C LEU A 64 1.30 -4.04 7.55
N GLY A 65 1.01 -3.56 8.77
CA GLY A 65 0.45 -4.37 9.85
C GLY A 65 1.46 -4.93 10.84
N ALA A 66 2.74 -4.54 10.78
CA ALA A 66 3.72 -4.94 11.78
C ALA A 66 3.40 -4.35 13.16
N GLU A 67 3.47 -5.17 14.21
CA GLU A 67 3.20 -4.72 15.58
C GLU A 67 4.25 -3.73 16.11
N LEU A 68 5.49 -3.82 15.63
CA LEU A 68 6.64 -3.02 16.06
C LEU A 68 6.71 -2.85 17.60
N PRO A 69 6.87 -3.94 18.39
CA PRO A 69 7.03 -3.83 19.84
C PRO A 69 8.17 -2.88 20.22
N LYS A 70 8.10 -2.24 21.39
CA LYS A 70 9.09 -1.25 21.81
C LYS A 70 10.54 -1.74 21.63
N GLY A 71 11.36 -0.94 20.94
CA GLY A 71 12.76 -1.20 20.59
C GLY A 71 12.97 -2.19 19.44
N SER A 72 11.91 -2.71 18.81
CA SER A 72 12.01 -3.64 17.67
C SER A 72 12.46 -2.96 16.38
N PHE A 73 12.13 -1.68 16.18
CA PHE A 73 12.52 -0.96 14.97
C PHE A 73 14.04 -0.86 14.84
N ALA A 74 14.75 -0.55 15.93
CA ALA A 74 16.21 -0.53 15.96
C ALA A 74 16.88 -1.92 15.73
N ARG A 75 16.13 -3.01 15.93
CA ARG A 75 16.58 -4.37 15.56
C ARG A 75 16.23 -4.73 14.12
N THR A 76 15.14 -4.15 13.61
CA THR A 76 14.63 -4.32 12.26
C THR A 76 15.49 -3.56 11.25
N VAL A 77 15.95 -2.36 11.59
CA VAL A 77 16.68 -1.47 10.68
C VAL A 77 18.03 -1.12 11.28
N LYS A 78 19.10 -1.33 10.51
CA LYS A 78 20.45 -0.91 10.85
C LYS A 78 21.08 -0.22 9.65
N TRP A 79 21.68 0.95 9.85
CA TRP A 79 22.50 1.58 8.83
C TRP A 79 23.81 0.81 8.66
N GLU A 80 24.14 0.46 7.43
CA GLU A 80 25.45 -0.06 7.04
C GLU A 80 26.39 1.08 6.62
N ASP A 81 25.85 2.17 6.06
CA ASP A 81 26.54 3.41 5.73
C ASP A 81 25.56 4.62 5.75
N ASP A 82 25.94 5.78 5.22
CA ASP A 82 25.13 7.01 5.24
C ASP A 82 23.83 6.95 4.37
N ARG A 83 23.69 5.93 3.51
CA ARG A 83 22.56 5.79 2.55
C ARG A 83 21.96 4.39 2.49
N ILE A 84 22.62 3.37 3.05
CA ILE A 84 22.16 1.98 3.00
C ILE A 84 21.69 1.51 4.38
N MET A 85 20.43 1.08 4.42
CA MET A 85 19.82 0.39 5.55
C MET A 85 19.76 -1.12 5.27
N LEU A 86 20.31 -1.92 6.16
CA LEU A 86 19.98 -3.33 6.26
C LEU A 86 18.69 -3.50 7.05
N VAL A 87 17.67 -4.05 6.40
CA VAL A 87 16.34 -4.25 6.97
C VAL A 87 16.09 -5.75 7.16
N ASN A 88 15.74 -6.18 8.36
CA ASN A 88 15.29 -7.54 8.67
C ASN A 88 13.84 -7.53 9.13
N LEU A 89 12.91 -7.75 8.20
CA LEU A 89 11.47 -7.66 8.43
C LEU A 89 10.95 -8.75 9.40
N SER A 90 11.69 -9.85 9.58
CA SER A 90 11.35 -10.87 10.59
C SER A 90 11.39 -10.34 12.03
N GLN A 91 12.03 -9.19 12.26
CA GLN A 91 12.12 -8.55 13.59
C GLN A 91 11.01 -7.52 13.86
N ALA A 92 10.18 -7.21 12.85
CA ALA A 92 9.19 -6.14 12.94
C ALA A 92 7.87 -6.55 13.61
N GLY A 93 7.62 -7.86 13.76
CA GLY A 93 6.36 -8.37 14.32
C GLY A 93 5.23 -8.42 13.30
N PHE A 94 5.51 -8.88 12.08
CA PHE A 94 4.48 -9.19 11.08
C PHE A 94 3.76 -10.50 11.40
N SER A 95 2.56 -10.67 10.86
CA SER A 95 1.89 -11.99 10.89
C SER A 95 2.67 -13.01 10.06
N LYS A 96 2.52 -14.30 10.35
CA LYS A 96 3.21 -15.37 9.58
C LYS A 96 2.84 -15.36 8.10
N LYS A 97 1.59 -15.01 7.77
CA LYS A 97 1.15 -14.84 6.38
C LYS A 97 1.88 -13.67 5.72
N ALA A 98 1.96 -12.51 6.39
CA ALA A 98 2.67 -11.35 5.88
C ALA A 98 4.17 -11.63 5.71
N GLU A 99 4.80 -12.35 6.65
CA GLU A 99 6.21 -12.76 6.54
C GLU A 99 6.49 -13.58 5.27
N VAL A 100 5.64 -14.56 4.93
CA VAL A 100 5.78 -15.37 3.71
C VAL A 100 5.68 -14.49 2.46
N LEU A 101 4.71 -13.57 2.43
CA LEU A 101 4.50 -12.67 1.30
C LEU A 101 5.65 -11.67 1.12
N LEU A 102 6.13 -11.09 2.23
CA LEU A 102 7.28 -10.18 2.22
C LEU A 102 8.56 -10.91 1.79
N LEU A 103 8.74 -12.17 2.18
CA LEU A 103 9.87 -12.98 1.71
C LEU A 103 9.84 -13.16 0.19
N LYS A 104 8.68 -13.50 -0.39
CA LYS A 104 8.52 -13.61 -1.85
C LYS A 104 8.92 -12.30 -2.54
N LEU A 105 8.43 -11.15 -2.06
CA LEU A 105 8.77 -9.85 -2.62
C LEU A 105 10.27 -9.55 -2.50
N VAL A 106 10.86 -9.80 -1.34
CA VAL A 106 12.30 -9.59 -1.10
C VAL A 106 13.16 -10.45 -2.03
N GLN A 107 12.80 -11.71 -2.25
CA GLN A 107 13.51 -12.59 -3.19
C GLN A 107 13.42 -12.06 -4.62
N LEU A 108 12.23 -11.67 -5.07
CA LEU A 108 12.01 -11.08 -6.39
C LEU A 108 12.84 -9.81 -6.58
N LEU A 109 12.84 -8.93 -5.56
CA LEU A 109 13.64 -7.72 -5.53
C LEU A 109 15.15 -8.02 -5.62
N LYS A 110 15.65 -8.99 -4.86
CA LYS A 110 17.06 -9.41 -4.91
C LYS A 110 17.49 -9.97 -6.28
N MET A 111 16.55 -10.56 -7.02
CA MET A 111 16.79 -11.07 -8.39
C MET A 111 16.78 -9.96 -9.47
N SER A 112 16.36 -8.74 -9.12
CA SER A 112 16.29 -7.64 -10.09
C SER A 112 17.68 -7.16 -10.54
N GLN A 113 17.74 -6.55 -11.73
CA GLN A 113 18.96 -5.92 -12.21
C GLN A 113 19.35 -4.73 -11.33
N GLU A 114 18.38 -3.98 -10.78
CA GLU A 114 18.62 -2.93 -9.80
C GLU A 114 19.43 -3.43 -8.61
N TYR A 115 19.01 -4.52 -7.97
CA TYR A 115 19.74 -5.09 -6.83
C TYR A 115 21.11 -5.63 -7.25
N THR A 116 21.19 -6.23 -8.44
CA THR A 116 22.46 -6.75 -8.97
C THR A 116 23.51 -5.64 -9.13
N VAL A 117 23.10 -4.49 -9.69
CA VAL A 117 23.95 -3.33 -9.96
C VAL A 117 24.29 -2.59 -8.66
N ASN A 118 23.30 -2.37 -7.80
CA ASN A 118 23.42 -1.47 -6.66
C ASN A 118 23.69 -2.16 -5.32
N LYS A 119 23.49 -3.49 -5.24
CA LYS A 119 23.46 -4.28 -4.01
C LYS A 119 22.40 -3.83 -2.99
N SER A 120 21.39 -3.11 -3.46
CA SER A 120 20.29 -2.54 -2.69
C SER A 120 19.09 -2.26 -3.60
N ILE A 121 17.91 -2.05 -3.00
CA ILE A 121 16.71 -1.51 -3.67
C ILE A 121 16.45 -0.09 -3.18
N ASP A 122 15.99 0.81 -4.06
CA ASP A 122 15.53 2.13 -3.65
C ASP A 122 14.38 2.04 -2.63
N LEU A 123 14.49 2.78 -1.52
CA LEU A 123 13.47 2.81 -0.46
C LEU A 123 12.08 3.17 -1.02
N GLY A 124 11.98 4.16 -1.90
CA GLY A 124 10.72 4.57 -2.53
C GLY A 124 10.15 3.48 -3.43
N ARG A 125 10.99 2.67 -4.09
CA ARG A 125 10.53 1.49 -4.85
C ARG A 125 9.92 0.43 -3.93
N PHE A 126 10.57 0.15 -2.79
CA PHE A 126 10.04 -0.79 -1.80
C PHE A 126 8.68 -0.35 -1.25
N ILE A 127 8.52 0.93 -0.92
CA ILE A 127 7.24 1.50 -0.47
C ILE A 127 6.17 1.39 -1.58
N SER A 128 6.53 1.76 -2.81
CA SER A 128 5.64 1.69 -3.98
C SER A 128 5.16 0.26 -4.27
N LEU A 129 6.03 -0.74 -4.09
CA LEU A 129 5.70 -2.16 -4.30
C LEU A 129 5.04 -2.81 -3.09
N THR A 130 4.84 -2.12 -1.98
CA THR A 130 4.17 -2.70 -0.81
C THR A 130 2.85 -1.99 -0.55
N ILE A 131 2.91 -0.75 -0.09
CA ILE A 131 1.72 0.07 0.19
C ILE A 131 1.10 0.60 -1.10
N GLY A 132 1.92 0.97 -2.09
CA GLY A 132 1.41 1.60 -3.30
C GLY A 132 0.70 0.66 -4.28
N SER A 133 0.90 -0.64 -4.13
CA SER A 133 0.13 -1.65 -4.84
C SER A 133 -1.02 -2.15 -3.99
N SER A 134 -2.26 -2.00 -4.48
CA SER A 134 -3.44 -2.43 -3.74
C SER A 134 -3.45 -3.95 -3.55
N HIS A 135 -3.05 -4.72 -4.57
CA HIS A 135 -2.96 -6.19 -4.48
C HIS A 135 -1.97 -6.62 -3.40
N HIS A 136 -0.80 -6.00 -3.35
CA HIS A 136 0.21 -6.33 -2.35
C HIS A 136 -0.22 -5.91 -0.95
N TYR A 137 -0.73 -4.67 -0.81
CA TYR A 137 -1.22 -4.14 0.44
C TYR A 137 -2.32 -5.03 1.04
N TYR A 138 -3.33 -5.42 0.25
CA TYR A 138 -4.41 -6.30 0.71
C TYR A 138 -3.90 -7.66 1.18
N GLN A 139 -2.96 -8.27 0.46
CA GLN A 139 -2.41 -9.57 0.82
C GLN A 139 -1.57 -9.48 2.11
N ILE A 140 -0.70 -8.47 2.21
CA ILE A 140 0.21 -8.28 3.36
C ILE A 140 -0.58 -7.93 4.63
N THR A 141 -1.57 -7.04 4.51
CA THR A 141 -2.41 -6.60 5.64
C THR A 141 -3.56 -7.56 5.95
N ASP A 142 -3.67 -8.69 5.26
CA ASP A 142 -4.69 -9.72 5.46
C ASP A 142 -6.13 -9.18 5.35
N VAL A 143 -6.37 -8.38 4.31
CA VAL A 143 -7.73 -7.95 3.95
C VAL A 143 -8.53 -9.16 3.49
N ALA A 144 -9.80 -9.23 3.93
CA ALA A 144 -10.70 -10.29 3.50
C ALA A 144 -10.92 -10.21 1.98
N PRO A 145 -10.81 -11.32 1.22
CA PRO A 145 -10.91 -11.25 -0.24
C PRO A 145 -12.33 -10.92 -0.75
N GLN A 146 -13.35 -11.05 0.12
CA GLN A 146 -14.75 -10.82 -0.20
C GLN A 146 -15.42 -9.96 0.88
N TYR A 147 -16.30 -9.06 0.44
CA TYR A 147 -17.04 -8.13 1.28
C TYR A 147 -17.91 -8.84 2.33
N SER A 148 -18.52 -9.98 1.99
CA SER A 148 -19.29 -10.78 2.95
C SER A 148 -18.42 -11.34 4.07
N SER A 149 -17.21 -11.80 3.74
CA SER A 149 -16.20 -12.28 4.69
C SER A 149 -15.62 -11.14 5.54
N TYR A 150 -15.48 -9.94 4.98
CA TYR A 150 -15.17 -8.76 5.78
C TYR A 150 -16.29 -8.49 6.79
N ARG A 151 -17.53 -8.37 6.30
CA ARG A 151 -18.69 -7.97 7.11
C ARG A 151 -18.98 -8.94 8.26
N SER A 152 -18.73 -10.24 8.10
CA SER A 152 -18.93 -11.23 9.16
C SER A 152 -18.00 -11.06 10.37
N ASN A 153 -16.92 -10.29 10.25
CA ASN A 153 -15.99 -10.02 11.34
C ASN A 153 -16.41 -8.86 12.25
N PHE A 154 -17.53 -8.19 11.94
CA PHE A 154 -17.97 -6.98 12.62
C PHE A 154 -19.47 -7.03 12.96
N ILE A 155 -19.84 -6.29 13.99
CA ILE A 155 -21.22 -5.98 14.32
C ILE A 155 -21.46 -4.53 13.90
N PHE A 156 -22.30 -4.34 12.88
CA PHE A 156 -22.71 -3.02 12.38
C PHE A 156 -24.03 -2.58 12.99
N ASP A 157 -24.16 -1.28 13.20
CA ASP A 157 -25.40 -0.67 13.67
C ASP A 157 -26.55 -0.89 12.68
N ILE A 158 -27.76 -1.02 13.23
CA ILE A 158 -28.99 -1.16 12.43
C ILE A 158 -29.25 0.11 11.62
N ASN A 159 -28.94 1.27 12.21
CA ASN A 159 -29.16 2.57 11.60
C ASN A 159 -27.93 3.00 10.81
N ARG A 160 -28.16 3.68 9.69
CA ARG A 160 -27.13 4.14 8.76
C ARG A 160 -27.13 5.65 8.69
N TYR A 161 -26.06 6.21 8.16
CA TYR A 161 -25.91 7.65 7.94
C TYR A 161 -26.03 7.93 6.45
N ALA A 162 -26.86 8.90 6.10
CA ALA A 162 -27.00 9.38 4.73
C ALA A 162 -26.27 10.71 4.58
N LEU A 163 -25.46 10.82 3.52
CA LEU A 163 -24.64 11.99 3.27
C LEU A 163 -24.96 12.48 1.87
N THR A 164 -25.60 13.64 1.82
CA THR A 164 -26.05 14.24 0.56
C THR A 164 -24.98 15.08 -0.11
N SER A 165 -23.87 15.38 0.59
CA SER A 165 -22.69 16.05 0.03
C SER A 165 -21.41 15.66 0.77
N SER A 166 -20.39 15.19 0.03
CA SER A 166 -19.09 14.78 0.56
C SER A 166 -17.95 15.47 -0.20
N THR A 167 -16.77 15.55 0.42
CA THR A 167 -15.52 15.95 -0.25
C THR A 167 -14.84 14.77 -0.95
N ILE A 168 -15.31 13.55 -0.74
CA ILE A 168 -14.78 12.32 -1.33
C ILE A 168 -15.76 11.78 -2.37
N SER A 169 -17.03 11.61 -1.99
CA SER A 169 -18.05 11.14 -2.92
C SER A 169 -18.47 12.26 -3.86
N ILE A 170 -18.56 11.93 -5.14
CA ILE A 170 -19.09 12.84 -6.18
C ILE A 170 -20.60 12.98 -6.02
N GLU A 171 -21.25 11.91 -5.55
CA GLU A 171 -22.70 11.80 -5.35
C GLU A 171 -23.02 11.61 -3.85
N GLN A 172 -24.27 11.24 -3.56
CA GLN A 172 -24.66 10.83 -2.20
C GLN A 172 -23.94 9.54 -1.80
N ARG A 173 -23.66 9.38 -0.50
CA ARG A 173 -23.05 8.17 0.06
C ARG A 173 -23.77 7.74 1.33
N MET A 174 -23.74 6.44 1.61
CA MET A 174 -24.31 5.87 2.83
C MET A 174 -23.21 5.26 3.68
N ILE A 175 -23.17 5.59 4.97
CA ILE A 175 -22.17 5.04 5.89
C ILE A 175 -22.84 4.13 6.91
N GLU A 176 -22.17 3.03 7.20
CA GLU A 176 -22.44 2.14 8.32
C GLU A 176 -21.27 2.22 9.30
N ALA A 177 -21.57 2.34 10.58
CA ALA A 177 -20.59 2.26 11.67
C ALA A 177 -20.77 0.93 12.39
N GLY A 178 -19.66 0.38 12.88
CA GLY A 178 -19.66 -0.89 13.59
C GLY A 178 -18.41 -1.06 14.43
N ILE A 179 -18.29 -2.24 15.04
CA ILE A 179 -17.15 -2.63 15.84
C ILE A 179 -16.68 -4.04 15.50
N SER A 180 -15.39 -4.29 15.64
CA SER A 180 -14.79 -5.62 15.48
C SER A 180 -15.32 -6.58 16.54
N ASN A 181 -15.64 -7.81 16.13
CA ASN A 181 -16.09 -8.89 17.02
C ASN A 181 -14.99 -9.34 18.00
N VAL A 182 -13.72 -9.04 17.70
CA VAL A 182 -12.57 -9.53 18.48
C VAL A 182 -11.95 -8.43 19.33
N LEU A 183 -11.67 -7.27 18.73
CA LEU A 183 -10.96 -6.19 19.41
C LEU A 183 -11.90 -5.09 19.95
N SER A 184 -13.18 -5.14 19.58
CA SER A 184 -14.15 -4.06 19.86
C SER A 184 -13.67 -2.68 19.35
N LEU A 185 -12.84 -2.66 18.31
CA LEU A 185 -12.34 -1.46 17.67
C LEU A 185 -13.29 -1.00 16.56
N PRO A 186 -13.34 0.31 16.25
CA PRO A 186 -14.24 0.85 15.25
C PRO A 186 -14.00 0.27 13.85
N ALA A 187 -15.10 0.13 13.11
CA ALA A 187 -15.11 -0.21 11.69
C ALA A 187 -16.18 0.61 10.97
N PHE A 188 -15.93 0.94 9.71
CA PHE A 188 -16.84 1.70 8.87
C PHE A 188 -16.97 1.06 7.50
N ILE A 189 -18.17 1.14 6.93
CA ILE A 189 -18.43 0.83 5.53
C ILE A 189 -19.07 2.06 4.91
N ALA A 190 -18.44 2.61 3.89
CA ALA A 190 -19.05 3.58 3.00
C ALA A 190 -19.54 2.86 1.73
N HIS A 191 -20.79 3.12 1.38
CA HIS A 191 -21.38 2.70 0.12
C HIS A 191 -21.41 3.91 -0.80
N GLU A 192 -20.63 3.82 -1.87
CA GLU A 192 -20.59 4.83 -2.94
C GLU A 192 -21.51 4.38 -4.07
N GLY A 193 -22.20 5.33 -4.70
CA GLY A 193 -23.22 4.97 -5.66
C GLY A 193 -23.83 6.16 -6.38
N ARG A 194 -24.97 5.90 -7.04
CA ARG A 194 -25.73 6.92 -7.77
C ARG A 194 -27.19 6.91 -7.36
N GLY A 195 -27.85 8.05 -7.51
CA GLY A 195 -29.27 8.22 -7.17
C GLY A 195 -29.46 8.90 -5.82
N SER A 196 -30.69 8.80 -5.29
CA SER A 196 -31.09 9.53 -4.09
C SER A 196 -31.41 8.58 -2.95
N LEU A 197 -30.76 8.77 -1.80
CA LEU A 197 -31.06 8.09 -0.55
C LEU A 197 -32.45 8.47 -0.03
N ALA A 198 -32.86 9.74 -0.20
CA ALA A 198 -34.16 10.23 0.22
C ALA A 198 -35.33 9.63 -0.59
N ASN A 199 -35.11 9.37 -1.88
CA ASN A 199 -36.14 8.85 -2.78
C ASN A 199 -36.08 7.33 -2.95
N GLY A 200 -35.15 6.63 -2.26
CA GLY A 200 -34.98 5.18 -2.38
C GLY A 200 -34.45 4.71 -3.73
N THR A 201 -33.81 5.58 -4.51
CA THR A 201 -33.25 5.25 -5.84
C THR A 201 -31.74 5.01 -5.81
N PHE A 202 -31.13 5.05 -4.63
CA PHE A 202 -29.68 4.88 -4.45
C PHE A 202 -29.22 3.46 -4.86
N ASN A 203 -28.29 3.39 -5.79
CA ASN A 203 -27.68 2.16 -6.29
C ASN A 203 -26.18 2.17 -5.97
N VAL A 204 -25.76 1.23 -5.13
CA VAL A 204 -24.35 1.06 -4.73
C VAL A 204 -23.53 0.57 -5.93
N LYS A 205 -22.36 1.19 -6.12
CA LYS A 205 -21.37 0.84 -7.14
C LYS A 205 -20.10 0.24 -6.54
N GLU A 206 -19.77 0.61 -5.32
CA GLU A 206 -18.63 0.07 -4.58
C GLU A 206 -18.86 0.21 -3.07
N GLN A 207 -18.10 -0.59 -2.31
CA GLN A 207 -18.01 -0.47 -0.87
C GLN A 207 -16.58 -0.19 -0.47
N GLU A 208 -16.38 0.91 0.23
CA GLU A 208 -15.10 1.29 0.80
C GLU A 208 -15.16 1.03 2.30
N VAL A 209 -14.25 0.21 2.80
CA VAL A 209 -14.28 -0.24 4.20
C VAL A 209 -13.04 0.19 4.94
N ILE A 210 -13.22 0.45 6.22
CA ILE A 210 -12.15 0.81 7.13
C ILE A 210 -12.27 -0.01 8.41
N ASP A 211 -11.18 -0.60 8.87
CA ASP A 211 -11.07 -1.20 10.20
C ASP A 211 -9.71 -0.87 10.85
N VAL A 212 -9.46 -1.40 12.05
CA VAL A 212 -8.23 -1.15 12.82
C VAL A 212 -7.48 -2.47 13.03
N MET A 213 -6.21 -2.48 12.62
CA MET A 213 -5.29 -3.60 12.84
C MET A 213 -4.78 -3.65 14.29
N ARG A 214 -4.21 -4.79 14.70
CA ARG A 214 -3.68 -5.00 16.06
C ARG A 214 -2.59 -4.03 16.48
N ASN A 215 -1.89 -3.44 15.52
CA ASN A 215 -0.87 -2.42 15.77
C ASN A 215 -1.45 -1.01 15.87
N GLY A 216 -2.77 -0.84 15.84
CA GLY A 216 -3.46 0.46 15.93
C GLY A 216 -3.50 1.25 14.62
N GLN A 217 -2.93 0.72 13.53
CA GLN A 217 -3.07 1.33 12.21
C GLN A 217 -4.44 1.06 11.61
N VAL A 218 -4.89 2.02 10.81
CA VAL A 218 -6.13 1.90 10.04
C VAL A 218 -5.85 1.07 8.80
N ARG A 219 -6.71 0.09 8.51
CA ARG A 219 -6.66 -0.71 7.29
C ARG A 219 -7.87 -0.41 6.42
N VAL A 220 -7.61 -0.23 5.13
CA VAL A 220 -8.60 0.23 4.15
C VAL A 220 -8.73 -0.82 3.04
N ALA A 221 -9.95 -1.07 2.57
CA ALA A 221 -10.15 -1.92 1.41
C ALA A 221 -11.36 -1.46 0.59
N ILE A 222 -11.30 -1.75 -0.71
CA ILE A 222 -12.34 -1.38 -1.66
C ILE A 222 -12.88 -2.66 -2.26
N TYR A 223 -14.20 -2.82 -2.28
CA TYR A 223 -14.89 -3.96 -2.88
C TYR A 223 -15.81 -3.50 -3.99
N LYS A 224 -15.87 -4.30 -5.05
CA LYS A 224 -16.81 -4.10 -6.15
C LYS A 224 -18.22 -4.45 -5.72
N ALA A 225 -19.22 -3.70 -6.17
CA ALA A 225 -20.62 -4.05 -5.92
C ALA A 225 -21.05 -5.38 -6.60
N ASP A 226 -20.41 -5.78 -7.70
CA ASP A 226 -20.80 -6.92 -8.55
C ASP A 226 -20.17 -8.25 -8.10
N GLY A 227 -20.41 -8.62 -6.85
CA GLY A 227 -19.93 -9.89 -6.28
C GLY A 227 -19.01 -9.72 -5.07
N GLY A 228 -18.69 -8.46 -4.72
CA GLY A 228 -18.04 -8.15 -3.45
C GLY A 228 -16.58 -8.57 -3.40
N THR A 229 -15.88 -8.76 -4.52
CA THR A 229 -14.43 -9.00 -4.54
C THR A 229 -13.66 -7.69 -4.40
N LEU A 230 -12.41 -7.78 -3.94
CA LEU A 230 -11.52 -6.62 -3.86
C LEU A 230 -11.35 -5.90 -5.21
N ASP A 231 -11.28 -4.57 -5.15
CA ASP A 231 -10.93 -3.70 -6.27
C ASP A 231 -9.63 -2.94 -6.00
N GLU A 232 -8.94 -2.57 -7.08
CA GLU A 232 -7.63 -1.93 -7.02
C GLU A 232 -7.71 -0.48 -6.54
N ALA A 233 -8.76 0.24 -6.91
CA ALA A 233 -8.98 1.64 -6.57
C ALA A 233 -10.47 1.96 -6.68
N ALA A 234 -10.89 3.05 -6.03
CA ALA A 234 -12.25 3.54 -6.10
C ALA A 234 -12.65 3.92 -7.54
N ASP A 235 -13.93 3.75 -7.88
CA ASP A 235 -14.54 4.14 -9.14
C ASP A 235 -14.61 5.68 -9.21
N THR A 236 -13.75 6.24 -10.07
CA THR A 236 -13.62 7.69 -10.27
C THR A 236 -14.88 8.37 -10.79
N THR A 237 -15.90 7.61 -11.18
CA THR A 237 -17.21 8.15 -11.58
C THR A 237 -18.18 8.37 -10.42
N VAL A 238 -17.86 7.87 -9.22
CA VAL A 238 -18.68 8.03 -8.00
C VAL A 238 -17.87 8.49 -6.78
N SER A 239 -16.55 8.23 -6.74
CA SER A 239 -15.68 8.52 -5.62
C SER A 239 -14.34 9.12 -6.06
N LEU A 240 -13.80 10.04 -5.27
CA LEU A 240 -12.44 10.56 -5.38
C LEU A 240 -11.44 9.75 -4.53
N GLY A 241 -11.88 8.62 -3.97
CA GLY A 241 -11.16 7.79 -3.01
C GLY A 241 -9.79 7.29 -3.43
N GLY A 242 -9.59 7.02 -4.72
CA GLY A 242 -8.34 6.45 -5.23
C GLY A 242 -8.02 5.09 -4.61
N LYS A 243 -6.74 4.85 -4.31
CA LYS A 243 -6.21 3.60 -3.75
C LYS A 243 -6.13 3.64 -2.21
N PRO A 244 -5.95 2.48 -1.53
CA PRO A 244 -5.72 2.43 -0.09
C PRO A 244 -4.58 3.34 0.42
N ALA A 245 -3.55 3.55 -0.41
CA ALA A 245 -2.42 4.43 -0.08
C ALA A 245 -2.76 5.94 -0.16
N LYS A 246 -3.90 6.32 -0.74
CA LYS A 246 -4.34 7.72 -0.82
C LYS A 246 -4.98 8.13 0.50
N CYS A 247 -4.31 8.99 1.25
CA CYS A 247 -4.70 9.51 2.56
C CYS A 247 -5.99 10.37 2.60
N LEU A 248 -6.92 10.21 1.64
CA LEU A 248 -8.24 10.83 1.71
C LEU A 248 -9.16 10.14 2.73
N TRP A 249 -8.94 8.86 3.00
CA TRP A 249 -9.81 8.05 3.84
C TRP A 249 -9.62 8.25 5.34
N CYS A 250 -8.40 8.62 5.74
CA CYS A 250 -7.97 8.58 7.13
C CYS A 250 -7.20 9.83 7.56
N HIS A 251 -7.28 10.94 6.80
CA HIS A 251 -6.44 12.14 6.90
C HIS A 251 -5.66 12.18 8.22
N GLU A 252 -4.44 11.65 8.17
CA GLU A 252 -3.46 11.79 9.23
C GLU A 252 -3.84 11.09 10.55
N LEU A 253 -4.26 9.82 10.49
CA LEU A 253 -4.52 8.91 11.62
C LEU A 253 -5.91 9.02 12.27
N TYR A 254 -6.82 9.80 11.68
CA TYR A 254 -8.18 10.01 12.16
C TYR A 254 -9.24 9.50 11.19
N PHE A 255 -10.38 9.04 11.71
CA PHE A 255 -11.58 8.90 10.89
C PHE A 255 -12.04 10.30 10.48
N ASN A 256 -11.77 10.71 9.24
CA ASN A 256 -12.24 11.99 8.74
C ASN A 256 -13.74 11.86 8.40
N PRO A 257 -14.61 12.73 8.93
CA PRO A 257 -15.99 12.75 8.51
C PRO A 257 -16.17 13.01 7.00
N SER A 258 -15.21 13.68 6.35
CA SER A 258 -15.17 13.92 4.90
C SER A 258 -16.47 14.54 4.35
N PHE A 259 -16.91 15.62 5.00
CA PHE A 259 -18.16 16.30 4.71
C PHE A 259 -18.00 17.68 4.11
N SER A 260 -18.97 18.00 3.26
CA SER A 260 -19.36 19.38 3.01
C SER A 260 -20.29 19.84 4.14
N ILE A 261 -20.13 21.10 4.58
CA ILE A 261 -21.02 21.78 5.54
C ILE A 261 -22.49 21.83 5.09
N ASN A 262 -22.77 21.49 3.82
CA ASN A 262 -24.09 21.54 3.21
C ASN A 262 -24.85 20.20 3.25
N THR A 263 -24.39 19.18 3.98
CA THR A 263 -25.14 17.93 4.12
C THR A 263 -26.47 18.15 4.84
N THR A 264 -27.54 17.58 4.27
CA THR A 264 -28.91 17.63 4.79
C THR A 264 -29.31 16.31 5.43
N ASN A 265 -30.08 16.36 6.53
CA ASN A 265 -30.60 15.16 7.18
C ASN A 265 -31.65 14.48 6.29
N VAL A 266 -31.52 13.17 6.10
CA VAL A 266 -32.47 12.35 5.34
C VAL A 266 -33.36 11.57 6.32
N PRO A 267 -34.71 11.64 6.21
CA PRO A 267 -35.60 10.86 7.07
C PRO A 267 -35.29 9.35 7.03
N GLY A 268 -35.27 8.71 8.20
CA GLY A 268 -34.95 7.28 8.34
C GLY A 268 -33.45 6.97 8.49
N TYR A 269 -32.58 7.98 8.42
CA TYR A 269 -31.15 7.87 8.69
C TYR A 269 -30.78 8.65 9.95
N TYR A 270 -29.62 8.33 10.53
CA TYR A 270 -29.05 9.17 11.56
C TYR A 270 -28.70 10.55 11.02
N THR A 271 -28.88 11.55 11.88
CA THR A 271 -28.55 12.94 11.59
C THR A 271 -27.05 13.16 11.48
N PHE A 272 -26.67 14.24 10.82
CA PHE A 272 -25.29 14.71 10.75
C PHE A 272 -24.61 14.80 12.12
N GLN A 273 -25.30 15.38 13.11
CA GLN A 273 -24.76 15.51 14.47
C GLN A 273 -24.52 14.15 15.14
N GLN A 274 -25.41 13.18 14.93
CA GLN A 274 -25.24 11.82 15.45
C GLN A 274 -24.04 11.13 14.80
N PHE A 275 -23.80 11.35 13.51
CA PHE A 275 -22.60 10.84 12.87
C PHE A 275 -21.32 11.45 13.44
N GLN A 276 -21.28 12.79 13.60
CA GLN A 276 -20.11 13.46 14.19
C GLN A 276 -19.78 12.91 15.58
N GLN A 277 -20.81 12.67 16.40
CA GLN A 277 -20.62 12.04 17.71
C GLN A 277 -20.10 10.61 17.60
N THR A 278 -20.57 9.84 16.60
CA THR A 278 -20.13 8.46 16.36
C THR A 278 -18.65 8.42 15.96
N VAL A 279 -18.22 9.31 15.07
CA VAL A 279 -16.81 9.47 14.69
C VAL A 279 -15.96 9.90 15.88
N ALA A 280 -16.41 10.88 16.67
CA ALA A 280 -15.69 11.33 17.87
C ALA A 280 -15.52 10.22 18.90
N ASN A 281 -16.58 9.43 19.15
CA ASN A 281 -16.52 8.28 20.05
C ASN A 281 -15.57 7.20 19.51
N SER A 282 -15.63 6.91 18.21
CA SER A 282 -14.74 5.95 17.55
C SER A 282 -13.28 6.37 17.68
N MET A 283 -12.98 7.66 17.49
CA MET A 283 -11.64 8.18 17.71
C MET A 283 -11.18 8.10 19.16
N SER A 284 -12.07 8.33 20.13
CA SER A 284 -11.74 8.16 21.54
C SER A 284 -11.38 6.70 21.87
N ILE A 285 -12.14 5.74 21.35
CA ILE A 285 -11.86 4.30 21.50
C ILE A 285 -10.50 3.95 20.87
N LEU A 286 -10.25 4.40 19.64
CA LEU A 286 -9.00 4.15 18.94
C LEU A 286 -7.79 4.76 19.65
N ASN A 287 -7.91 5.99 20.14
CA ASN A 287 -6.83 6.65 20.87
C ASN A 287 -6.56 5.97 22.22
N GLN A 288 -7.61 5.53 22.92
CA GLN A 288 -7.45 4.73 24.13
C GLN A 288 -6.70 3.42 23.82
N TYR A 289 -7.09 2.71 22.76
CA TYR A 289 -6.37 1.51 22.32
C TYR A 289 -4.90 1.79 22.00
N ARG A 290 -4.62 2.80 21.19
CA ARG A 290 -3.25 3.21 20.80
C ARG A 290 -2.39 3.56 22.02
N SER A 291 -2.94 4.23 23.02
CA SER A 291 -2.21 4.56 24.26
C SER A 291 -1.84 3.35 25.13
N GLN A 292 -2.48 2.19 24.90
CA GLN A 292 -2.16 0.93 25.56
C GLN A 292 -1.13 0.10 24.79
N LEU A 293 -0.84 0.46 23.53
CA LEU A 293 0.15 -0.25 22.73
C LEU A 293 1.56 0.11 23.22
N ASN A 294 2.36 -0.93 23.49
CA ASN A 294 3.79 -0.77 23.83
C ASN A 294 4.66 -0.93 22.57
N GLY A 295 4.49 -0.02 21.61
CA GLY A 295 5.15 -0.05 20.31
C GLY A 295 6.17 1.06 20.07
N ASP A 296 6.84 1.01 18.92
CA ASP A 296 7.78 2.04 18.45
C ASP A 296 7.12 3.18 17.66
N ILE A 297 5.83 3.06 17.35
CA ILE A 297 5.04 4.13 16.75
C ILE A 297 4.51 5.06 17.84
N ASP A 298 4.79 6.35 17.70
CA ASP A 298 4.15 7.40 18.47
C ASP A 298 2.98 7.98 17.67
N PHE A 299 1.77 7.54 18.00
CA PHE A 299 0.54 8.01 17.34
C PHE A 299 0.19 9.47 17.67
N ALA A 300 0.90 10.14 18.59
CA ALA A 300 0.76 11.57 18.80
C ALA A 300 1.48 12.40 17.71
N GLN A 301 2.41 11.80 16.96
CA GLN A 301 3.16 12.47 15.89
C GLN A 301 2.39 12.41 14.56
N LEU A 302 1.36 13.24 14.46
CA LEU A 302 0.39 13.19 13.35
C LEU A 302 0.99 13.38 11.96
N GLN A 303 2.14 14.04 11.85
CA GLN A 303 2.76 14.38 10.56
C GLN A 303 3.90 13.44 10.17
N GLU A 304 4.28 12.47 11.01
CA GLU A 304 5.38 11.56 10.66
C GLU A 304 5.05 10.66 9.46
N HIS A 305 3.78 10.26 9.30
CA HIS A 305 3.36 9.46 8.14
C HIS A 305 3.56 10.19 6.80
N ALA A 306 3.52 11.53 6.78
CA ALA A 306 3.78 12.32 5.57
C ALA A 306 5.23 12.10 5.06
N LYS A 307 6.17 11.65 5.91
CA LYS A 307 7.52 11.28 5.46
C LYS A 307 7.50 10.06 4.55
N MET A 308 6.67 9.05 4.86
CA MET A 308 6.44 7.92 3.97
C MET A 308 5.88 8.38 2.62
N GLU A 309 4.94 9.33 2.65
CA GLU A 309 4.33 9.85 1.43
C GLU A 309 5.32 10.60 0.55
N ILE A 310 6.04 11.54 1.14
CA ILE A 310 7.07 12.31 0.42
C ILE A 310 8.10 11.37 -0.19
N THR A 311 8.51 10.29 0.50
CA THR A 311 9.47 9.31 -0.04
C THR A 311 8.95 8.59 -1.29
N TYR A 312 7.69 8.14 -1.30
CA TYR A 312 7.18 7.48 -2.51
C TYR A 312 6.82 8.48 -3.61
N ILE A 313 6.37 9.69 -3.26
CA ILE A 313 6.04 10.75 -4.24
C ILE A 313 7.30 11.19 -4.94
N SER A 314 8.37 11.49 -4.21
CA SER A 314 9.63 11.88 -4.81
C SER A 314 10.29 10.74 -5.60
N PHE A 315 9.99 9.49 -5.27
CA PHE A 315 10.37 8.35 -6.09
C PHE A 315 9.55 8.24 -7.39
N MET A 316 8.23 8.40 -7.31
CA MET A 316 7.34 8.37 -8.48
C MET A 316 7.47 9.61 -9.37
N GLU A 317 7.94 10.70 -8.80
CA GLU A 317 8.13 11.98 -9.47
C GLU A 317 9.51 12.56 -9.15
N PRO A 318 10.60 11.96 -9.66
CA PRO A 318 11.93 12.31 -9.21
C PRO A 318 12.44 13.60 -9.86
N SER A 319 13.18 14.40 -9.09
CA SER A 319 13.98 15.51 -9.59
C SER A 319 15.26 15.00 -10.27
N ALA A 320 15.91 15.84 -11.09
CA ALA A 320 17.22 15.53 -11.66
C ALA A 320 18.27 15.22 -10.57
N ASN A 321 18.19 15.89 -9.41
CA ASN A 321 19.11 15.67 -8.29
C ASN A 321 18.92 14.27 -7.67
N ARG A 322 17.66 13.85 -7.49
CA ARG A 322 17.36 12.53 -6.95
C ARG A 322 17.83 11.43 -7.92
N LEU A 323 17.56 11.59 -9.22
CA LEU A 323 18.01 10.66 -10.26
C LEU A 323 19.54 10.59 -10.35
N ALA A 324 20.25 11.71 -10.14
CA ALA A 324 21.71 11.74 -10.12
C ALA A 324 22.26 10.84 -9.01
N LEU A 325 21.63 10.85 -7.82
CA LEU A 325 21.97 9.95 -6.71
C LEU A 325 21.60 8.50 -7.02
N GLU A 326 20.40 8.26 -7.56
CA GLU A 326 19.89 6.94 -7.90
C GLU A 326 20.76 6.23 -8.94
N TRP A 327 21.21 6.96 -9.96
CA TRP A 327 21.98 6.44 -11.10
C TRP A 327 23.49 6.60 -10.95
N ASN A 328 23.95 7.20 -9.85
CA ASN A 328 25.35 7.52 -9.60
C ASN A 328 25.97 8.33 -10.76
N LYS A 329 25.33 9.45 -11.12
CA LYS A 329 25.71 10.37 -12.20
C LYS A 329 25.78 11.80 -11.69
N SER A 330 26.42 12.69 -12.45
CA SER A 330 26.27 14.13 -12.23
C SER A 330 24.85 14.59 -12.61
N ILE A 331 24.41 15.70 -12.02
CA ILE A 331 23.10 16.31 -12.33
C ILE A 331 23.03 16.71 -13.81
N GLU A 332 24.15 17.17 -14.37
CA GLU A 332 24.32 17.59 -15.75
C GLU A 332 24.12 16.41 -16.71
N GLU A 333 24.74 15.27 -16.44
CA GLU A 333 24.52 14.04 -17.22
C GLU A 333 23.05 13.60 -17.18
N VAL A 334 22.41 13.65 -16.00
CA VAL A 334 20.99 13.34 -15.88
C VAL A 334 20.14 14.31 -16.69
N LYS A 335 20.40 15.62 -16.61
CA LYS A 335 19.67 16.61 -17.42
C LYS A 335 19.85 16.36 -18.92
N THR A 336 21.02 15.92 -19.37
CA THR A 336 21.24 15.51 -20.75
C THR A 336 20.42 14.26 -21.11
N ILE A 337 20.41 13.22 -20.27
CA ILE A 337 19.58 12.01 -20.48
C ILE A 337 18.09 12.36 -20.51
N MET A 338 17.66 13.27 -19.64
CA MET A 338 16.26 13.68 -19.48
C MET A 338 15.83 14.77 -20.47
N ALA A 339 16.72 15.22 -21.37
CA ALA A 339 16.42 16.25 -22.35
C ALA A 339 15.16 15.90 -23.17
N GLY A 340 14.33 16.92 -23.41
CA GLY A 340 13.10 16.81 -24.19
C GLY A 340 11.90 16.19 -23.46
N LEU A 341 12.03 15.75 -22.21
CA LEU A 341 10.87 15.35 -21.40
C LEU A 341 10.18 16.56 -20.78
N PRO A 342 8.85 16.53 -20.64
CA PRO A 342 8.14 17.51 -19.83
C PRO A 342 8.55 17.37 -18.36
N THR A 343 8.52 18.50 -17.65
CA THR A 343 8.60 18.55 -16.19
C THR A 343 7.36 19.20 -15.63
N HIS A 344 7.12 18.98 -14.34
CA HIS A 344 6.02 19.60 -13.60
C HIS A 344 6.42 19.89 -12.15
N ILE A 345 5.54 20.60 -11.45
CA ILE A 345 5.62 20.85 -10.02
C ILE A 345 4.52 20.03 -9.34
N TYR A 346 4.85 19.28 -8.28
CA TYR A 346 3.83 18.60 -7.50
C TYR A 346 3.01 19.60 -6.68
N PRO A 347 1.67 19.69 -6.86
CA PRO A 347 0.87 20.74 -6.23
C PRO A 347 0.92 20.75 -4.69
N GLU A 348 0.95 19.57 -4.06
CA GLU A 348 0.97 19.43 -2.60
C GLU A 348 2.36 19.69 -2.00
N PHE A 349 3.42 19.41 -2.76
CA PHE A 349 4.81 19.49 -2.31
C PHE A 349 5.67 20.31 -3.29
N PRO A 350 5.35 21.60 -3.50
CA PRO A 350 6.03 22.42 -4.51
C PRO A 350 7.52 22.62 -4.21
N PHE A 351 7.96 22.38 -2.96
CA PHE A 351 9.37 22.44 -2.57
C PHE A 351 10.23 21.33 -3.22
N LEU A 352 9.64 20.28 -3.77
CA LEU A 352 10.36 19.24 -4.52
C LEU A 352 10.94 19.78 -5.86
N GLY A 353 10.45 20.93 -6.32
CA GLY A 353 10.94 21.58 -7.54
C GLY A 353 10.43 20.92 -8.81
N GLN A 354 11.23 20.99 -9.88
CA GLN A 354 10.88 20.43 -11.20
C GLN A 354 11.11 18.92 -11.22
N LEU A 355 10.04 18.18 -11.49
CA LEU A 355 9.99 16.72 -11.41
C LEU A 355 9.73 16.11 -12.79
N TYR A 356 10.19 14.87 -12.97
CA TYR A 356 9.87 14.01 -14.11
C TYR A 356 8.87 12.94 -13.66
N TYR A 357 8.14 12.31 -14.59
CA TYR A 357 7.39 11.10 -14.28
C TYR A 357 8.33 9.89 -14.18
N ARG A 358 8.12 9.02 -13.19
CA ARG A 358 8.95 7.81 -13.01
C ARG A 358 8.96 6.90 -14.24
N SER A 359 7.83 6.77 -14.94
CA SER A 359 7.75 5.98 -16.17
C SER A 359 8.74 6.44 -17.23
N ASP A 360 8.88 7.76 -17.40
CA ASP A 360 9.78 8.35 -18.41
C ASP A 360 11.25 8.20 -17.98
N ALA A 361 11.52 8.38 -16.69
CA ALA A 361 12.85 8.21 -16.14
C ALA A 361 13.30 6.73 -16.16
N ASP A 362 12.42 5.77 -15.84
CA ASP A 362 12.74 4.33 -15.90
C ASP A 362 13.00 3.88 -17.35
N ALA A 363 12.29 4.43 -18.33
CA ALA A 363 12.55 4.16 -19.75
C ALA A 363 13.94 4.62 -20.24
N ARG A 364 14.64 5.45 -19.46
CA ARG A 364 15.98 5.99 -19.76
C ARG A 364 17.06 5.49 -18.81
N SER A 365 16.69 4.63 -17.85
CA SER A 365 17.63 4.03 -16.91
C SER A 365 18.61 3.07 -17.62
N ALA A 366 19.84 2.98 -17.11
CA ALA A 366 20.84 2.03 -17.60
C ALA A 366 20.60 0.58 -17.13
N TYR A 367 19.66 0.37 -16.22
CA TYR A 367 19.27 -0.94 -15.73
C TYR A 367 17.76 -1.04 -15.60
N THR A 368 17.25 -2.25 -15.83
CA THR A 368 15.85 -2.58 -15.63
C THR A 368 15.53 -2.70 -14.14
N THR A 369 14.32 -2.29 -13.79
CA THR A 369 13.82 -2.30 -12.41
C THR A 369 12.52 -3.10 -12.36
N VAL A 370 12.14 -3.53 -11.17
CA VAL A 370 10.81 -4.11 -10.97
C VAL A 370 9.78 -2.99 -11.14
N LYS A 371 8.88 -3.15 -12.10
CA LYS A 371 7.88 -2.14 -12.43
C LYS A 371 6.94 -1.92 -11.23
N VAL A 372 6.79 -0.67 -10.83
CA VAL A 372 5.87 -0.20 -9.78
C VAL A 372 4.49 0.10 -10.39
N PRO A 373 3.42 0.26 -9.59
CA PRO A 373 2.15 0.74 -10.11
C PRO A 373 2.32 2.08 -10.83
N ASP A 374 1.54 2.35 -11.88
CA ASP A 374 1.66 3.62 -12.61
C ASP A 374 1.26 4.83 -11.74
N SER A 375 0.41 4.62 -10.73
CA SER A 375 0.07 5.60 -9.70
C SER A 375 -0.08 4.93 -8.34
N ILE A 376 0.47 5.54 -7.29
CA ILE A 376 0.35 5.01 -5.92
C ILE A 376 -0.98 5.40 -5.29
N ARG A 377 -1.49 6.59 -5.62
CA ARG A 377 -2.69 7.17 -5.01
C ARG A 377 -3.94 6.97 -5.87
N GLU A 378 -3.80 6.90 -7.18
CA GLU A 378 -4.93 6.79 -8.11
C GLU A 378 -4.96 5.43 -8.80
N LYS A 379 -6.10 5.14 -9.44
CA LYS A 379 -6.23 3.98 -10.32
C LYS A 379 -5.10 3.95 -11.36
N SER A 380 -4.45 2.80 -11.48
CA SER A 380 -3.32 2.60 -12.38
C SER A 380 -3.76 1.84 -13.63
N ASN A 381 -3.08 2.06 -14.76
CA ASN A 381 -3.24 1.19 -15.93
C ASN A 381 -2.49 -0.12 -15.74
N TYR A 382 -1.32 -0.05 -15.10
CA TYR A 382 -0.57 -1.19 -14.62
C TYR A 382 -0.57 -1.26 -13.09
N GLU A 383 -1.08 -2.37 -12.57
CA GLU A 383 -1.10 -2.73 -11.16
C GLU A 383 -0.33 -4.05 -10.96
N PRO A 384 0.83 -4.06 -10.29
CA PRO A 384 1.59 -5.29 -10.06
C PRO A 384 0.86 -6.20 -9.06
N ASP A 385 0.94 -7.52 -9.31
CA ASP A 385 0.49 -8.55 -8.38
C ASP A 385 1.51 -9.69 -8.34
N LEU A 386 2.63 -9.40 -7.71
CA LEU A 386 3.85 -10.19 -7.63
C LEU A 386 3.84 -11.23 -6.51
N LEU A 387 2.79 -11.26 -5.68
CA LEU A 387 2.72 -12.09 -4.47
C LEU A 387 1.89 -13.37 -4.65
N LYS A 388 1.19 -13.49 -5.78
CA LYS A 388 0.38 -14.64 -6.16
C LYS A 388 1.14 -15.96 -6.17
#